data_AF-A0A1V4T2C1-F1
#
_entry.id   AF-A0A1V4T2C1-F1
#
_cell.length_a   1.000
_cell.length_b   1.000
_cell.length_c   1.000
_cell.angle_alpha   90.00
_cell.angle_beta   90.00
_cell.angle_gamma   90.00
#
_symmetry.space_group_name_H-M   'P 1'
#
loop_
_entity.id
_entity.type
_entity.pdbx_description
1 polymer ?
#
loop_
_entity_poly.entity_id
_entity_poly.type
_entity_poly.pdbx_seq_one_letter_code
_entity_poly.pdbx_strand_id
1 'polypeptide(L)'
;MVKLGKTLREAENMTLREFSYEIYAYEKRYIEQVKLIDLQAWQNKQVQAEKKRGNKLIPYFDSFEQFSLAYRMENEKQEQENDLTLIELLKNANK
;
A
#
# COMPACT_ATOMS: atom_id res chain seq x y z
N MET A 1 21.01 9.41 -2.97
CA MET A 1 20.08 8.34 -2.57
C MET A 1 19.47 8.71 -1.24
N VAL A 2 18.14 8.75 -1.13
CA VAL A 2 17.47 8.93 0.17
C VAL A 2 17.58 7.60 0.93
N LYS A 3 18.18 7.62 2.12
CA LYS A 3 18.32 6.43 2.96
C LYS A 3 16.94 6.13 3.56
N LEU A 4 16.31 5.05 3.12
CA LEU A 4 14.92 4.74 3.46
C LEU A 4 14.72 4.12 4.85
N GLY A 5 15.80 3.76 5.54
CA GLY A 5 15.69 3.11 6.84
C GLY A 5 16.98 3.12 7.65
N LYS A 6 16.86 2.51 8.82
CA LYS A 6 17.93 2.29 9.79
C LYS A 6 18.78 1.10 9.34
N THR A 7 20.06 1.12 9.71
CA THR A 7 20.98 -0.01 9.54
C THR A 7 20.63 -1.13 10.52
N LEU A 8 21.10 -2.35 10.23
CA LEU A 8 20.91 -3.51 11.13
C LEU A 8 21.40 -3.20 12.55
N ARG A 9 22.57 -2.56 12.68
CA ARG A 9 23.12 -2.17 13.97
C ARG A 9 22.26 -1.14 14.72
N GLU A 10 21.60 -0.24 13.99
CA GLU A 10 20.68 0.72 14.61
C GLU A 10 19.38 0.02 15.07
N ALA A 11 18.89 -0.96 14.31
CA ALA A 11 17.72 -1.75 14.68
C ALA A 11 17.97 -2.67 15.88
N GLU A 12 19.15 -3.28 15.98
CA GLU A 12 19.54 -4.13 17.12
C GLU A 12 19.57 -3.39 18.46
N ASN A 13 19.78 -2.07 18.42
CA ASN A 13 19.81 -1.22 19.61
C ASN A 13 18.44 -0.62 19.96
N MET A 14 17.39 -0.91 19.19
CA MET A 14 16.04 -0.41 19.45
C MET A 14 15.27 -1.34 20.38
N THR A 15 14.42 -0.76 21.21
CA THR A 15 13.37 -1.51 21.88
C THR A 15 12.34 -2.01 20.86
N LEU A 16 11.59 -3.06 21.22
CA LEU A 16 10.51 -3.58 20.37
C LEU A 16 9.50 -2.48 19.96
N ARG A 17 9.23 -1.54 20.86
CA ARG A 17 8.33 -0.40 20.61
C ARG A 17 8.93 0.55 19.56
N GLU A 18 10.17 0.98 19.74
CA GLU A 18 10.84 1.88 18.78
C GLU A 18 10.96 1.21 17.40
N PHE A 19 11.34 -0.08 17.39
CA PHE A 19 11.41 -0.87 16.17
C PHE A 19 10.05 -0.96 15.47
N SER A 20 8.97 -1.17 16.21
CA SER A 20 7.62 -1.20 15.64
C SER A 20 7.21 0.14 15.02
N TYR A 21 7.57 1.27 15.63
CA TYR A 21 7.32 2.59 15.06
C TYR A 21 8.15 2.83 13.80
N GLU A 22 9.41 2.39 13.77
CA GLU A 22 10.26 2.52 12.60
C GLU A 22 9.77 1.66 11.43
N ILE A 23 9.31 0.43 11.67
CA ILE A 23 8.64 -0.39 10.65
C ILE A 23 7.41 0.33 10.11
N TYR A 24 6.54 0.82 11.00
CA TYR A 24 5.33 1.52 10.59
C TYR A 24 5.63 2.77 9.75
N ALA A 25 6.64 3.55 10.15
CA ALA A 25 7.09 4.73 9.42
C ALA A 25 7.70 4.37 8.05
N TYR A 26 8.50 3.30 8.00
CA TYR A 26 9.08 2.77 6.76
C TYR A 26 7.97 2.37 5.77
N GLU A 27 7.00 1.58 6.24
CA GLU A 27 5.90 1.12 5.40
C GLU A 27 5.09 2.28 4.83
N LYS A 28 4.82 3.33 5.63
CA LYS A 28 4.14 4.54 5.13
C LYS A 28 4.93 5.23 4.03
N ARG A 29 6.23 5.44 4.25
CA ARG A 29 7.11 6.07 3.24
C ARG A 29 7.18 5.24 1.97
N TYR A 30 7.21 3.92 2.10
CA TYR A 30 7.21 3.02 0.95
C TYR A 30 5.92 3.17 0.13
N ILE A 31 4.75 3.16 0.78
CA ILE A 31 3.46 3.39 0.11
C ILE A 31 3.43 4.75 -0.58
N GLU A 32 3.90 5.82 0.07
CA GLU A 32 3.98 7.15 -0.54
C GLU A 32 4.89 7.17 -1.79
N GLN A 33 6.03 6.48 -1.77
CA GLN A 33 6.90 6.38 -2.93
C GLN A 33 6.27 5.59 -4.07
N VAL A 34 5.65 4.46 -3.77
CA VAL A 34 4.90 3.68 -4.76
C VAL A 34 3.79 4.53 -5.35
N LYS A 35 3.10 5.34 -4.55
CA LYS A 35 2.04 6.26 -5.03
C LYS A 35 2.58 7.31 -5.99
N LEU A 36 3.76 7.88 -5.71
CA LEU A 36 4.41 8.81 -6.65
C LEU A 36 4.78 8.13 -7.97
N ILE A 37 5.29 6.89 -7.91
CA ILE A 37 5.59 6.09 -9.10
C ILE A 37 4.30 5.76 -9.86
N ASP A 38 3.23 5.36 -9.17
CA ASP A 38 1.92 5.09 -9.77
C ASP A 38 1.38 6.35 -10.43
N LEU A 39 1.43 7.51 -9.79
CA LEU A 39 0.97 8.78 -10.38
C LEU A 39 1.74 9.11 -11.65
N GLN A 40 3.07 9.01 -11.62
CA GLN A 40 3.90 9.24 -12.80
C GLN A 40 3.59 8.21 -13.89
N ALA A 41 3.47 6.94 -13.52
CA ALA A 41 3.16 5.86 -14.44
C ALA A 41 1.75 5.99 -15.02
N TRP A 42 0.78 6.48 -14.25
CA TRP A 42 -0.59 6.75 -14.71
C TRP A 42 -0.62 7.91 -15.70
N GLN A 43 0.06 9.02 -15.38
CA GLN A 43 0.25 10.14 -16.31
C GLN A 43 0.91 9.67 -17.60
N ASN A 44 1.89 8.77 -17.50
CA ASN A 44 2.56 8.17 -18.67
C ASN A 44 1.69 7.11 -19.39
N LYS A 45 0.85 6.35 -18.66
CA LYS A 45 0.03 5.23 -19.16
C LYS A 45 -1.31 5.65 -19.75
N GLN A 46 -1.79 6.86 -19.49
CA GLN A 46 -2.90 7.48 -20.22
C GLN A 46 -2.69 7.47 -21.75
N VAL A 47 -1.51 7.08 -22.24
CA VAL A 47 -1.16 7.01 -23.65
C VAL A 47 -1.39 5.63 -24.33
N GLN A 48 -1.43 4.46 -23.64
CA GLN A 48 -1.23 3.18 -24.39
C GLN A 48 -1.94 1.87 -23.97
N ALA A 49 -2.61 1.76 -22.81
CA ALA A 49 -3.20 0.48 -22.41
C ALA A 49 -4.70 0.41 -22.73
N GLU A 50 -5.05 0.00 -23.96
CA GLU A 50 -6.43 -0.20 -24.39
C GLU A 50 -6.77 -1.69 -24.53
N LYS A 51 -7.99 -2.06 -24.12
CA LYS A 51 -8.60 -3.38 -24.37
C LYS A 51 -9.76 -3.22 -25.34
N LYS A 52 -9.97 -4.21 -26.20
CA LYS A 52 -11.10 -4.22 -27.12
C LYS A 52 -12.35 -4.72 -26.39
N ARG A 53 -13.41 -3.91 -26.37
CA ARG A 53 -14.74 -4.29 -25.86
C ARG A 53 -15.74 -4.14 -26.99
N GLY A 54 -16.09 -5.26 -27.62
CA GLY A 54 -16.88 -5.27 -28.86
C GLY A 54 -16.14 -4.55 -30.00
N ASN A 55 -16.76 -3.53 -30.57
CA ASN A 55 -16.18 -2.70 -31.64
C ASN A 55 -15.41 -1.47 -31.14
N LYS A 56 -15.31 -1.25 -29.82
CA LYS A 56 -14.62 -0.09 -29.24
C LYS A 56 -13.33 -0.49 -28.55
N LEU A 57 -12.33 0.37 -28.63
CA LEU A 57 -11.16 0.35 -27.75
C LEU A 57 -11.51 1.16 -26.50
N ILE A 58 -11.31 0.57 -25.33
CA ILE A 58 -11.50 1.22 -24.04
C ILE A 58 -10.22 1.10 -23.22
N PRO A 59 -9.93 2.01 -22.28
CA PRO A 59 -8.82 1.86 -21.36
C PRO A 59 -8.86 0.50 -20.63
N TYR A 60 -7.69 -0.07 -20.36
CA TYR A 60 -7.58 -1.31 -19.62
C TYR A 60 -7.99 -1.13 -18.16
N PHE A 61 -7.54 -0.03 -17.56
CA PHE A 61 -7.92 0.44 -16.24
C PHE A 61 -8.85 1.63 -16.38
N ASP A 62 -10.02 1.55 -15.75
CA ASP A 62 -11.07 2.57 -15.90
C ASP A 62 -10.87 3.74 -14.93
N SER A 63 -9.99 3.58 -13.92
CA SER A 63 -9.64 4.61 -12.95
C SER A 63 -8.21 4.46 -12.43
N PHE A 64 -7.69 5.49 -11.76
CA PHE A 64 -6.37 5.46 -11.14
C PHE A 64 -6.30 4.40 -10.03
N GLU A 65 -7.36 4.25 -9.25
CA GLU A 65 -7.47 3.32 -8.13
C GLU A 65 -7.34 1.86 -8.57
N GLN A 66 -7.90 1.51 -9.74
CA GLN A 66 -7.75 0.16 -10.31
C GLN A 66 -6.31 -0.11 -10.79
N PHE A 67 -5.63 0.94 -11.25
CA PHE A 67 -4.26 0.87 -11.73
C PHE A 67 -3.25 0.83 -10.57
N SER A 68 -3.47 1.67 -9.55
CA SER A 68 -2.54 1.98 -8.47
C SER A 68 -2.27 0.77 -7.58
N LEU A 69 -0.99 0.42 -7.45
CA LEU A 69 -0.53 -0.55 -6.48
C LEU A 69 -0.60 0.03 -5.06
N ALA A 70 -0.26 1.31 -4.88
CA ALA A 70 -0.38 1.98 -3.58
C ALA A 70 -1.82 1.91 -3.03
N TYR A 71 -2.81 2.13 -3.89
CA TYR A 71 -4.22 2.02 -3.49
C TYR A 71 -4.61 0.60 -3.06
N ARG A 72 -4.11 -0.43 -3.75
CA ARG A 72 -4.28 -1.83 -3.31
C ARG A 72 -3.64 -2.10 -1.96
N MET A 73 -2.40 -1.65 -1.76
CA MET A 73 -1.67 -1.81 -0.49
C MET A 73 -2.39 -1.12 0.68
N GLU A 74 -2.95 0.07 0.46
CA GLU A 74 -3.73 0.79 1.48
C GLU A 74 -5.01 0.02 1.85
N ASN A 75 -5.74 -0.53 0.87
CA ASN A 75 -6.96 -1.30 1.13
C ASN A 75 -6.69 -2.62 1.84
N GLU A 76 -5.65 -3.37 1.41
CA GLU A 76 -5.25 -4.62 2.06
C GLU A 76 -4.91 -4.40 3.55
N LYS A 77 -4.26 -3.28 3.88
CA LYS A 77 -3.99 -2.93 5.29
C LYS A 77 -5.27 -2.63 6.06
N GLN A 78 -6.19 -1.88 5.47
CA GLN A 78 -7.46 -1.57 6.13
C GLN A 78 -8.27 -2.84 6.38
N GLU A 79 -8.28 -3.79 5.44
CA GLU A 79 -8.92 -5.09 5.61
C GLU A 79 -8.29 -5.88 6.76
N GLN A 80 -6.95 -5.94 6.84
CA GLN A 80 -6.25 -6.59 7.96
C GLN A 80 -6.57 -5.96 9.32
N GLU A 81 -6.63 -4.63 9.40
CA GLU A 81 -7.02 -3.93 10.63
C GLU A 81 -8.48 -4.23 11.03
N ASN A 82 -9.37 -4.30 10.05
CA ASN A 82 -10.78 -4.66 10.28
C ASN A 82 -10.90 -6.10 10.78
N ASP A 83 -10.15 -7.05 10.20
CA ASP A 83 -10.13 -8.45 10.62
C ASP A 83 -9.63 -8.62 12.06
N LEU A 84 -8.55 -7.90 12.43
CA LEU A 84 -8.04 -7.88 13.80
C LEU A 84 -9.09 -7.35 14.77
N THR A 85 -9.77 -6.26 14.40
CA THR A 85 -10.86 -5.67 15.20
C THR A 85 -12.01 -6.66 15.36
N LEU A 86 -12.40 -7.36 14.29
CA LEU A 86 -13.45 -8.37 14.34
C LEU A 86 -13.08 -9.54 15.26
N ILE A 87 -11.83 -10.02 15.20
CA ILE A 87 -11.33 -11.07 16.09
C ILE A 87 -11.41 -10.65 17.56
N GLU A 88 -11.05 -9.41 17.88
CA GLU A 88 -11.16 -8.90 19.25
C GLU A 88 -12.60 -8.82 19.75
N LEU A 89 -13.52 -8.35 18.90
CA LEU A 89 -14.94 -8.31 19.22
C LEU A 89 -15.50 -9.72 19.48
N LEU A 90 -15.13 -10.70 18.66
CA LEU A 90 -15.54 -12.10 18.84
C LEU A 90 -14.98 -12.72 20.13
N LYS A 91 -13.74 -12.40 20.51
CA LYS A 91 -13.16 -12.84 21.80
C LYS A 91 -13.91 -12.24 23.00
N ASN A 92 -14.33 -10.99 22.90
CA ASN A 92 -15.06 -10.30 23.95
C ASN A 92 -16.52 -10.75 24.06
N ALA A 93 -17.17 -11.10 22.94
CA ALA A 93 -18.53 -11.62 22.93
C ALA A 93 -18.67 -13.04 23.50
N ASN A 94 -17.57 -13.82 23.50
CA ASN A 94 -17.50 -15.17 24.07
C ASN A 94 -17.01 -15.19 25.53
N LYS A 95 -16.84 -14.03 26.17
CA LYS A 95 -16.60 -13.89 27.61
C LYS A 95 -17.90 -13.59 28.33
#